data_AF-A6LWQ6-F1
#
_entry.id   AF-A6LWQ6-F1
#
_cell.length_a   1.000
_cell.length_b   1.000
_cell.length_c   1.000
_cell.angle_alpha   90.00
_cell.angle_beta   90.00
_cell.angle_gamma   90.00
#
_symmetry.space_group_name_H-M   'P 1'
#
loop_
_entity.id
_entity.type
_entity.pdbx_description
1 polymer ?
#
loop_
_entity_poly.entity_id
_entity_poly.type
_entity_poly.pdbx_seq_one_letter_code
_entity_poly.pdbx_strand_id
1 'polypeptide(L)'
;MFMNEKKIMDNEWNKNFIKGIFINKSRIMKCIDVILTKEEVVFDDVCMIATYSTYEDSDPEQCEMDEVVLSMEFAGYPEELSYLKYKEFFKLIEYGLEEKISRFEESEKEEILKELEKARSLVG
;
A
#
# COMPACT_ATOMS: atom_id res chain seq x y z
N MET A 1 -27.54 10.82 4.96
CA MET A 1 -26.46 9.95 4.47
C MET A 1 -25.23 10.83 4.45
N PHE A 2 -24.40 10.75 5.49
CA PHE A 2 -23.15 11.52 5.51
C PHE A 2 -22.24 10.80 4.52
N MET A 3 -22.01 11.39 3.35
CA MET A 3 -20.86 11.04 2.54
C MET A 3 -19.66 11.28 3.46
N ASN A 4 -19.03 10.21 3.96
CA ASN A 4 -17.71 10.33 4.55
C ASN A 4 -16.83 10.82 3.40
N GLU A 5 -16.44 12.10 3.43
CA GLU A 5 -15.47 12.61 2.48
C GLU A 5 -14.25 11.68 2.53
N LYS A 6 -13.88 11.09 1.38
CA LYS A 6 -12.69 10.23 1.26
C LYS A 6 -11.50 11.01 1.83
N LYS A 7 -11.10 10.65 3.05
CA LYS A 7 -10.02 11.35 3.76
C LYS A 7 -8.72 10.93 3.12
N ILE A 8 -8.15 11.79 2.29
CA ILE A 8 -6.79 11.60 1.79
C ILE A 8 -5.86 12.11 2.89
N MET A 9 -5.18 11.21 3.59
CA MET A 9 -4.16 11.60 4.56
C MET A 9 -3.01 12.27 3.82
N ASP A 10 -2.29 13.14 4.54
CA ASP A 10 -1.21 13.88 3.92
C ASP A 10 -0.05 12.98 3.46
N ASN A 11 0.83 13.56 2.65
CA ASN A 11 1.98 12.86 2.10
C ASN A 11 2.95 12.35 3.18
N GLU A 12 3.00 12.99 4.35
CA GLU A 12 3.87 12.58 5.45
C GLU A 12 3.35 11.30 6.11
N TRP A 13 2.03 11.23 6.36
CA TRP A 13 1.37 10.04 6.86
C TRP A 13 1.58 8.84 5.93
N ASN A 14 1.37 9.03 4.62
CA ASN A 14 1.57 7.96 3.62
C ASN A 14 3.01 7.43 3.63
N LYS A 15 3.98 8.34 3.69
CA LYS A 15 5.41 7.99 3.78
C LYS A 15 5.71 7.23 5.07
N ASN A 16 5.15 7.65 6.19
CA ASN A 16 5.33 6.98 7.47
C ASN A 16 4.72 5.58 7.50
N PHE A 17 3.51 5.42 6.93
CA PHE A 17 2.87 4.12 6.75
C PHE A 17 3.78 3.14 6.00
N ILE A 18 4.27 3.53 4.82
CA ILE A 18 5.14 2.65 4.03
C ILE A 18 6.46 2.36 4.73
N LYS A 19 7.08 3.35 5.39
CA LYS A 19 8.28 3.11 6.20
C LYS A 19 8.04 2.12 7.34
N GLY A 20 6.85 2.14 7.94
CA GLY A 20 6.43 1.22 9.00
C GLY A 20 6.24 -0.21 8.50
N ILE A 21 5.88 -0.40 7.23
CA ILE A 21 5.68 -1.72 6.62
C ILE A 21 6.98 -2.31 6.05
N PHE A 22 7.92 -1.47 5.61
CA PHE A 22 9.18 -1.88 4.98
C PHE A 22 10.24 -2.34 6.00
N ILE A 23 9.83 -3.25 6.89
CA ILE A 23 10.65 -3.85 7.94
C ILE A 23 11.35 -5.13 7.49
N ASN A 24 10.82 -5.82 6.48
CA ASN A 24 11.41 -7.03 5.90
C ASN A 24 10.97 -7.21 4.43
N LYS A 25 11.67 -8.10 3.73
CA LYS A 25 11.42 -8.41 2.32
C LYS A 25 9.98 -8.85 2.07
N SER A 26 9.44 -9.75 2.90
CA SER A 26 8.08 -10.30 2.69
C SER A 26 7.01 -9.21 2.65
N ARG A 27 7.07 -8.21 3.53
CA ARG A 27 6.11 -7.10 3.54
C ARG A 27 6.27 -6.17 2.33
N ILE A 28 7.50 -5.95 1.87
CA ILE A 28 7.77 -5.19 0.64
C ILE A 28 7.17 -5.90 -0.58
N MET A 29 7.41 -7.22 -0.69
CA MET A 29 6.88 -8.02 -1.79
C MET A 29 5.36 -8.00 -1.80
N LYS A 30 4.73 -8.13 -0.64
CA LYS A 30 3.28 -7.96 -0.47
C LYS A 30 2.76 -6.61 -1.00
N CYS A 31 3.45 -5.50 -0.76
CA CYS A 31 3.06 -4.20 -1.33
C CYS A 31 3.15 -4.18 -2.86
N ILE A 32 4.19 -4.81 -3.43
CA ILE A 32 4.36 -4.92 -4.88
C ILE A 32 3.25 -5.82 -5.46
N ASP A 33 2.93 -6.93 -4.80
CA ASP A 33 1.89 -7.87 -5.21
C ASP A 33 0.52 -7.18 -5.29
N VAL A 34 0.17 -6.28 -4.36
CA VAL A 34 -1.06 -5.47 -4.45
C VAL A 34 -1.17 -4.73 -5.80
N ILE A 35 -0.05 -4.24 -6.35
CA ILE A 35 -0.05 -3.58 -7.67
C ILE A 35 -0.27 -4.61 -8.79
N LEU A 36 0.36 -5.77 -8.67
CA LEU A 36 0.34 -6.84 -9.67
C LEU A 36 -1.00 -7.57 -9.74
N THR A 37 -1.61 -7.86 -8.59
CA THR A 37 -2.79 -8.72 -8.48
C THR A 37 -4.08 -7.94 -8.28
N LYS A 38 -4.00 -6.68 -7.80
CA LYS A 38 -5.17 -5.90 -7.37
C LYS A 38 -5.94 -6.58 -6.23
N GLU A 39 -5.24 -7.36 -5.42
CA GLU A 39 -5.77 -7.99 -4.22
C GLU A 39 -5.31 -7.23 -2.97
N GLU A 40 -6.10 -7.36 -1.91
CA GLU A 40 -5.80 -6.80 -0.60
C GLU A 40 -4.64 -7.50 0.10
N VAL A 41 -4.09 -6.82 1.11
CA VAL A 41 -3.16 -7.45 2.03
C VAL A 41 -3.32 -6.94 3.44
N VAL A 42 -3.39 -7.89 4.38
CA VAL A 42 -3.31 -7.62 5.82
C VAL A 42 -1.88 -7.92 6.28
N PHE A 43 -1.24 -6.95 6.93
CA PHE A 43 0.13 -7.09 7.44
C PHE A 43 0.16 -7.62 8.87
N ASP A 44 -0.77 -7.14 9.69
CA ASP A 44 -1.00 -7.44 11.09
C ASP A 44 -2.39 -6.90 11.48
N ASP A 45 -2.74 -7.00 12.77
CA ASP A 45 -4.05 -6.59 13.30
C ASP A 45 -4.28 -5.07 13.24
N VAL A 46 -3.27 -4.27 12.87
CA VAL A 46 -3.34 -2.80 12.91
C VAL A 46 -3.03 -2.15 11.57
N CYS A 47 -2.52 -2.88 10.57
CA CYS A 47 -2.15 -2.34 9.25
C CYS A 47 -2.65 -3.24 8.11
N MET A 48 -3.36 -2.63 7.15
CA MET A 48 -3.76 -3.30 5.91
C MET A 48 -3.74 -2.37 4.70
N ILE A 49 -3.73 -2.96 3.50
CA ILE A 49 -4.00 -2.28 2.24
C ILE A 49 -5.19 -2.98 1.59
N ALA A 50 -6.31 -2.27 1.48
CA ALA A 50 -7.49 -2.73 0.76
C ALA A 50 -7.47 -2.26 -0.70
N THR A 51 -8.24 -2.95 -1.53
CA THR A 51 -8.41 -2.66 -2.95
C THR A 51 -9.90 -2.60 -3.29
N TYR A 52 -10.24 -2.28 -4.53
CA TYR A 52 -11.63 -2.36 -5.00
C TYR A 52 -12.29 -3.71 -4.67
N SER A 53 -11.58 -4.80 -4.94
CA SER A 53 -12.04 -6.18 -4.72
C SER A 53 -12.41 -6.45 -3.25
N THR A 54 -11.82 -5.73 -2.30
CA THR A 54 -12.18 -5.81 -0.87
C THR A 54 -13.59 -5.32 -0.59
N TYR A 55 -13.98 -4.26 -1.30
CA TYR A 55 -15.21 -3.52 -1.01
C TYR A 55 -16.30 -3.74 -2.05
N GLU A 56 -16.01 -4.38 -3.19
CA GLU A 56 -16.94 -4.53 -4.31
C GLU A 56 -18.30 -5.13 -3.91
N ASP A 57 -18.28 -6.09 -2.97
CA ASP A 57 -19.48 -6.77 -2.48
C ASP A 57 -20.19 -6.04 -1.33
N SER A 58 -19.52 -5.10 -0.65
CA SER A 58 -20.00 -4.49 0.60
C SER A 58 -20.27 -3.00 0.48
N ASP A 59 -19.32 -2.24 -0.04
CA ASP A 59 -19.40 -0.79 -0.24
C ASP A 59 -18.52 -0.36 -1.44
N PRO A 60 -19.01 -0.53 -2.68
CA PRO A 60 -18.23 -0.21 -3.89
C PRO A 60 -17.94 1.30 -4.05
N GLU A 61 -18.57 2.17 -3.26
CA GLU A 61 -18.26 3.60 -3.25
C GLU A 61 -17.02 3.91 -2.37
N GLN A 62 -16.61 2.95 -1.53
CA GLN A 62 -15.49 3.10 -0.60
C GLN A 62 -14.14 3.14 -1.32
N CYS A 63 -13.96 2.39 -2.40
CA CYS A 63 -12.70 2.34 -3.16
C CYS A 63 -12.99 2.27 -4.66
N GLU A 64 -12.25 3.00 -5.49
CA GLU A 64 -12.35 2.89 -6.96
C GLU A 64 -11.42 1.80 -7.50
N MET A 65 -11.71 1.27 -8.70
CA MET A 65 -10.91 0.21 -9.34
C MET A 65 -9.42 0.55 -9.54
N ASP A 66 -9.09 1.84 -9.65
CA ASP A 66 -7.74 2.36 -9.82
C ASP A 66 -7.13 2.91 -8.51
N GLU A 67 -7.80 2.66 -7.37
CA GLU A 67 -7.39 3.09 -6.04
C GLU A 67 -6.94 1.92 -5.15
N VAL A 68 -6.14 2.28 -4.15
CA VAL A 68 -5.82 1.47 -2.99
C VAL A 68 -6.15 2.28 -1.74
N VAL A 69 -6.55 1.59 -0.67
CA VAL A 69 -6.82 2.21 0.63
C VAL A 69 -5.80 1.68 1.63
N LEU A 70 -4.97 2.58 2.14
CA LEU A 70 -4.07 2.29 3.25
C LEU A 70 -4.86 2.49 4.56
N SER A 71 -4.87 1.48 5.43
CA SER A 71 -5.58 1.55 6.72
C SER A 71 -4.61 1.29 7.88
N MET A 72 -4.73 2.14 8.91
CA MET A 72 -4.17 1.89 10.24
C MET A 72 -5.24 1.97 11.32
N GLU A 73 -5.33 0.94 12.16
CA GLU A 73 -6.23 0.89 13.31
C GLU A 73 -5.45 0.62 14.60
N PHE A 74 -5.53 1.54 15.58
CA PHE A 74 -4.90 1.37 16.88
C PHE A 74 -5.95 1.36 18.00
N ALA A 75 -5.77 0.47 18.98
CA ALA A 75 -6.69 0.36 20.11
C ALA A 75 -6.87 1.72 20.83
N GLY A 76 -8.11 2.18 20.90
CA GLY A 76 -8.47 3.46 21.53
C GLY A 76 -8.39 4.69 20.62
N TYR A 77 -8.06 4.53 19.34
CA TYR A 77 -8.04 5.59 18.33
C TYR A 77 -8.96 5.23 17.16
N PRO A 78 -9.57 6.22 16.48
CA PRO A 78 -10.30 5.97 15.24
C PRO A 78 -9.38 5.40 14.15
N GLU A 79 -9.91 4.53 13.30
CA GLU A 79 -9.21 4.06 12.10
C GLU A 79 -8.82 5.24 11.20
N GLU A 80 -7.59 5.21 10.71
CA GLU A 80 -7.06 6.18 9.75
C GLU A 80 -6.93 5.54 8.38
N LEU A 81 -7.66 6.11 7.41
CA LEU A 81 -7.68 5.66 6.03
C LEU A 81 -7.00 6.69 5.13
N SER A 82 -6.23 6.22 4.15
CA SER A 82 -5.66 7.05 3.09
C SER A 82 -5.88 6.41 1.73
N TYR A 83 -6.47 7.16 0.81
CA TYR A 83 -6.84 6.70 -0.53
C TYR A 83 -5.79 7.20 -1.53
N LEU A 84 -5.23 6.28 -2.31
CA LEU A 84 -4.21 6.59 -3.31
C LEU A 84 -4.56 5.92 -4.62
N LYS A 85 -4.25 6.58 -5.75
CA LYS A 85 -4.23 5.89 -7.04
C LYS A 85 -3.06 4.90 -7.07
N TYR A 86 -3.16 3.80 -7.80
CA TYR A 86 -2.08 2.81 -7.91
C TYR A 86 -0.72 3.42 -8.32
N LYS A 87 -0.73 4.47 -9.15
CA LYS A 87 0.48 5.20 -9.55
C LYS A 87 1.14 5.95 -8.39
N GLU A 88 0.34 6.49 -7.48
CA GLU A 88 0.84 7.19 -6.28
C GLU A 88 1.35 6.19 -5.26
N PHE A 89 0.64 5.08 -5.09
CA PHE A 89 1.08 3.95 -4.28
C PHE A 89 2.41 3.36 -4.78
N PHE A 90 2.58 3.20 -6.09
CA PHE A 90 3.86 2.77 -6.67
C PHE A 90 5.02 3.71 -6.32
N LYS A 91 4.82 5.03 -6.46
CA LYS A 91 5.84 6.02 -6.06
C LYS A 91 6.17 5.95 -4.58
N LEU A 92 5.18 5.62 -3.75
CA LEU A 92 5.37 5.45 -2.32
C LEU A 92 6.23 4.22 -2.01
N ILE A 93 6.01 3.11 -2.73
CA ILE A 93 6.89 1.93 -2.69
C ILE A 93 8.31 2.29 -3.10
N GLU A 94 8.51 2.99 -4.22
CA GLU A 94 9.83 3.46 -4.67
C GLU A 94 10.53 4.26 -3.58
N TYR A 95 9.82 5.22 -2.97
CA TYR A 95 10.33 6.02 -1.87
C TYR A 95 10.72 5.17 -0.65
N GLY A 96 9.89 4.19 -0.27
CA GLY A 96 10.21 3.26 0.81
C GLY A 96 11.47 2.43 0.52
N LEU A 97 11.64 2.00 -0.74
CA LEU A 97 12.80 1.23 -1.17
C LEU A 97 14.07 2.07 -1.16
N GLU A 98 14.04 3.31 -1.65
CA GLU A 98 15.19 4.22 -1.63
C GLU A 98 15.81 4.32 -0.22
N GLU A 99 15.00 4.33 0.83
CA GLU A 99 15.48 4.42 2.22
C GLU A 99 15.93 3.09 2.84
N LYS A 100 15.42 1.95 2.34
CA LYS A 100 15.55 0.64 3.02
C LYS A 100 16.30 -0.42 2.22
N ILE A 101 16.42 -0.28 0.91
CA ILE A 101 16.96 -1.31 0.01
C ILE A 101 18.39 -1.72 0.38
N SER A 102 19.18 -0.79 0.91
CA SER A 102 20.56 -1.03 1.35
C SER A 102 20.71 -2.02 2.52
N ARG A 103 19.60 -2.31 3.23
CA ARG A 103 19.58 -3.21 4.39
C ARG A 103 19.46 -4.68 4.02
N PHE A 104 19.09 -4.98 2.78
CA PHE A 104 18.85 -6.33 2.31
C PHE A 104 20.11 -6.94 1.69
N GLU A 105 20.14 -8.27 1.61
CA GLU A 105 21.20 -8.97 0.89
C GLU A 105 21.06 -8.75 -0.63
N GLU A 106 22.14 -8.94 -1.38
CA GLU A 106 22.14 -8.64 -2.81
C GLU A 106 21.11 -9.48 -3.60
N SER A 107 20.96 -10.76 -3.24
CA SER A 107 19.96 -11.66 -3.80
C SER A 107 18.52 -11.17 -3.54
N GLU A 108 18.27 -10.62 -2.35
CA GLU A 108 16.97 -10.07 -1.98
C GLU A 108 16.68 -8.77 -2.73
N LYS A 109 17.68 -7.90 -2.89
CA LYS A 109 17.55 -6.66 -3.67
C LYS A 109 17.20 -6.97 -5.12
N GLU A 110 17.90 -7.92 -5.73
CA GLU A 110 17.66 -8.31 -7.12
C GLU A 110 16.22 -8.79 -7.31
N GLU A 111 15.70 -9.61 -6.39
CA GLU A 111 14.32 -10.09 -6.43
C GLU A 111 13.30 -8.95 -6.26
N ILE A 112 13.49 -8.09 -5.26
CA ILE A 112 12.60 -6.94 -5.01
C ILE A 112 12.55 -6.02 -6.23
N LEU A 113 13.71 -5.66 -6.78
CA LEU A 113 13.81 -4.76 -7.93
C LEU A 113 13.20 -5.39 -9.20
N LYS A 114 13.34 -6.70 -9.38
CA LYS A 114 12.74 -7.42 -10.49
C LYS A 114 11.21 -7.38 -10.44
N GLU A 115 10.62 -7.64 -9.27
CA GLU A 115 9.16 -7.55 -9.12
C GLU A 115 8.66 -6.10 -9.21
N LEU A 116 9.42 -5.14 -8.66
CA LEU A 116 9.10 -3.71 -8.78
C LEU A 116 9.03 -3.28 -10.25
N GLU A 117 9.95 -3.75 -11.09
CA GLU A 117 9.96 -3.41 -12.51
C GLU A 117 8.75 -4.00 -13.26
N LYS A 118 8.28 -5.20 -12.88
CA LYS A 118 7.01 -5.71 -13.39
C LYS A 118 5.85 -4.82 -12.99
N ALA A 119 5.79 -4.41 -11.72
CA ALA A 119 4.74 -3.51 -11.23
C ALA A 119 4.77 -2.16 -11.96
N ARG A 120 5.97 -1.61 -12.26
CA ARG A 120 6.13 -0.37 -13.03
C ARG A 120 5.41 -0.44 -14.38
N SER A 121 5.50 -1.58 -15.07
CA SER A 121 4.86 -1.76 -16.39
C SER A 121 3.33 -1.73 -16.37
N LEU A 122 2.70 -1.93 -15.20
CA LEU A 122 1.24 -1.91 -15.04
C LEU A 122 0.68 -0.55 -14.62
N VAL A 123 1.51 0.34 -14.10
CA VAL A 123 1.12 1.67 -13.59
C VAL A 123 1.74 2.83 -14.38
N GLY A 124 2.62 2.50 -15.34
CA GLY A 124 3.35 3.41 -16.22
C GLY A 124 2.48 4.17 -17.20
#